data_AF-A0A9Q7X617-F1
#
_entry.id   AF-A0A9Q7X617-F1
#
_cell.length_a   1.000
_cell.length_b   1.000
_cell.length_c   1.000
_cell.angle_alpha   90.00
_cell.angle_beta   90.00
_cell.angle_gamma   90.00
#
_symmetry.space_group_name_H-M   'P 1'
#
loop_
_entity.id
_entity.type
_entity.pdbx_description
1 polymer ?
#
loop_
_entity_poly.entity_id
_entity_poly.type
_entity_poly.pdbx_seq_one_letter_code
_entity_poly.pdbx_strand_id
1 'polypeptide(L)'
;MFARTVARQAGPSANLFRLGGVRANSSLPIPPKIATPKSVQGPGGSSARMESVVGFYKALPKGDAPKKRGGGIKARYFDGKNASGKPIVATLFTLFLIGYSIDYATHLRHHKNNHH
;
A
#
# COMPACT_ATOMS: atom_id res chain seq x y z
N MET A 1 29.21 -71.99 -22.87
CA MET A 1 28.23 -72.48 -21.89
C MET A 1 28.21 -71.46 -20.75
N PHE A 2 27.19 -70.69 -20.40
CA PHE A 2 25.74 -70.78 -20.53
C PHE A 2 25.13 -69.39 -20.81
N ALA A 3 24.01 -69.38 -21.54
CA ALA A 3 23.13 -68.24 -21.73
C ALA A 3 22.01 -68.22 -20.67
N ARG A 4 21.52 -67.02 -20.31
CA ARG A 4 20.13 -66.76 -19.88
C ARG A 4 19.86 -65.24 -19.95
N THR A 5 19.35 -64.70 -21.06
CA THR A 5 17.94 -64.36 -21.34
C THR A 5 17.14 -63.62 -20.25
N VAL A 6 16.95 -62.31 -20.50
CA VAL A 6 15.72 -61.47 -20.46
C VAL A 6 14.82 -61.46 -19.21
N ALA A 7 14.66 -60.25 -18.64
CA ALA A 7 13.34 -59.69 -18.33
C ALA A 7 13.40 -58.15 -18.31
N ARG A 8 12.84 -57.53 -19.36
CA ARG A 8 12.41 -56.12 -19.43
C ARG A 8 11.25 -55.94 -18.45
N GLN A 9 11.30 -54.95 -17.55
CA GLN A 9 10.11 -54.42 -16.89
C GLN A 9 10.01 -52.93 -17.21
N ALA A 10 9.03 -52.59 -18.03
CA ALA A 10 8.57 -51.25 -18.35
C ALA A 10 7.89 -50.60 -17.12
N GLY A 11 7.87 -49.26 -17.09
CA GLY A 11 7.24 -48.46 -16.03
C GLY A 11 5.73 -48.67 -15.89
N PRO A 12 5.11 -47.99 -14.91
CA PRO A 12 4.66 -46.64 -15.23
C PRO A 12 5.05 -45.58 -14.19
N SER A 13 5.40 -44.43 -14.76
CA SER A 13 5.46 -43.11 -14.17
C SER A 13 4.30 -42.79 -13.22
N ALA A 14 4.58 -42.79 -11.92
CA ALA A 14 3.77 -42.08 -10.94
C ALA A 14 4.36 -40.68 -10.74
N ASN A 15 3.95 -39.76 -11.61
CA ASN A 15 4.08 -38.32 -11.38
C ASN A 15 3.31 -38.00 -10.08
N LEU A 16 4.03 -37.99 -8.97
CA LEU A 16 3.51 -37.69 -7.65
C LEU A 16 3.06 -36.22 -7.64
N PHE A 17 1.75 -36.05 -7.79
CA PHE A 17 0.96 -34.90 -7.38
C PHE A 17 1.66 -33.54 -7.49
N ARG A 18 1.72 -33.05 -8.73
CA ARG A 18 1.71 -31.61 -9.02
C ARG A 18 0.48 -31.03 -8.34
N LEU A 19 0.66 -30.38 -7.18
CA LEU A 19 -0.36 -29.60 -6.50
C LEU A 19 -0.88 -28.58 -7.51
N GLY A 20 -2.01 -28.92 -8.12
CA GLY A 20 -2.68 -28.11 -9.11
C GLY A 20 -3.08 -26.82 -8.44
N GLY A 21 -2.54 -25.71 -8.96
CA GLY A 21 -3.06 -24.39 -8.66
C GLY A 21 -4.58 -24.42 -8.77
N VAL A 22 -5.23 -23.95 -7.72
CA VAL A 22 -6.69 -23.78 -7.62
C VAL A 22 -7.12 -23.08 -8.90
N ARG A 23 -7.70 -23.86 -9.82
CA ARG A 23 -8.29 -23.33 -11.04
C ARG A 23 -9.48 -22.54 -10.54
N ALA A 24 -9.40 -21.22 -10.64
CA ALA A 24 -10.49 -20.31 -10.30
C ALA A 24 -11.65 -20.51 -11.28
N ASN A 25 -12.30 -21.67 -11.20
CA ASN A 25 -13.56 -21.97 -11.84
C ASN A 25 -14.62 -21.94 -10.75
N SER A 26 -14.89 -20.73 -10.26
CA SER A 26 -16.04 -20.48 -9.41
C SER A 26 -17.29 -20.76 -10.23
N SER A 27 -18.06 -21.78 -9.82
CA SER A 27 -19.42 -22.08 -10.31
C SER A 27 -20.41 -20.99 -9.87
N LEU A 28 -20.11 -19.71 -10.13
CA LEU A 28 -20.99 -18.58 -9.95
C LEU A 28 -21.21 -17.94 -11.32
N PRO A 29 -22.46 -17.58 -11.72
CA PRO A 29 -22.77 -16.87 -12.97
C PRO A 29 -22.22 -15.44 -13.07
N ILE A 30 -21.25 -15.08 -12.23
CA ILE A 30 -20.64 -13.76 -12.19
C ILE A 30 -19.33 -13.87 -12.97
N PRO A 31 -19.21 -13.23 -14.15
CA PRO A 31 -17.96 -13.25 -14.89
C PRO A 31 -16.84 -12.64 -14.04
N PRO A 32 -15.65 -13.28 -13.96
CA PRO A 32 -14.50 -12.72 -13.27
C PRO A 32 -14.14 -11.37 -13.89
N LYS A 33 -13.51 -10.49 -13.11
CA LYS A 33 -13.33 -9.08 -13.47
C LYS A 33 -12.43 -8.88 -14.71
N ILE A 34 -13.05 -8.91 -15.89
CA ILE A 34 -12.39 -8.81 -17.20
C ILE A 34 -11.77 -7.44 -17.49
N ALA A 35 -12.18 -6.40 -16.76
CA ALA A 35 -11.71 -5.02 -16.90
C ALA A 35 -10.69 -4.61 -15.83
N THR A 36 -9.86 -5.54 -15.36
CA THR A 36 -8.65 -5.18 -14.59
C THR A 36 -7.43 -5.22 -15.50
N PRO A 37 -6.37 -4.42 -15.23
CA PRO A 37 -5.13 -4.48 -16.00
C PRO A 37 -4.57 -5.90 -16.09
N LYS A 38 -4.84 -6.73 -15.06
CA LYS A 38 -4.49 -8.15 -14.97
C LYS A 38 -5.30 -9.07 -15.88
N SER A 39 -6.52 -8.68 -16.28
CA SER A 39 -7.40 -9.53 -17.09
C SER A 39 -7.34 -9.25 -18.59
N VAL A 40 -6.80 -8.10 -19.03
CA VAL A 40 -6.53 -7.80 -20.45
C VAL A 40 -5.24 -8.51 -20.92
N GLN A 41 -4.56 -9.20 -20.01
CA GLN A 41 -3.35 -9.99 -20.24
C GLN A 41 -3.79 -11.34 -20.82
N GLY A 42 -4.24 -11.32 -22.08
CA GLY A 42 -4.65 -12.52 -22.80
C GLY A 42 -3.55 -13.60 -22.80
N PRO A 43 -3.89 -14.86 -23.14
CA PRO A 43 -2.95 -15.98 -23.16
C PRO A 43 -1.88 -15.74 -24.22
N GLY A 44 -0.79 -15.08 -23.83
CA GLY A 44 0.21 -14.56 -24.75
C GLY A 44 1.26 -13.62 -24.15
N GLY A 45 1.17 -13.25 -22.85
CA GLY A 45 2.30 -12.73 -22.07
C GLY A 45 2.98 -11.43 -22.57
N SER A 46 2.43 -10.77 -23.58
CA SER A 46 2.98 -9.54 -24.15
C SER A 46 2.72 -8.32 -23.27
N SER A 47 1.63 -8.34 -22.49
CA SER A 47 1.22 -7.23 -21.60
C SER A 47 2.23 -6.91 -20.49
N ALA A 48 2.74 -7.93 -19.78
CA ALA A 48 3.71 -7.72 -18.69
C ALA A 48 5.07 -7.25 -19.20
N ARG A 49 5.52 -7.77 -20.36
CA ARG A 49 6.75 -7.32 -21.01
C ARG A 49 6.60 -5.89 -21.53
N MET A 50 5.47 -5.56 -22.13
CA MET A 50 5.18 -4.20 -22.59
C MET A 50 5.08 -3.21 -21.42
N GLU A 51 4.50 -3.61 -20.29
CA GLU A 51 4.49 -2.81 -19.06
C GLU A 51 5.90 -2.57 -18.53
N SER A 52 6.79 -3.57 -18.59
CA SER A 52 8.19 -3.41 -18.17
C SER A 52 8.97 -2.43 -19.06
N VAL A 53 8.72 -2.43 -20.39
CA VAL A 53 9.34 -1.50 -21.33
C VAL A 53 8.80 -0.09 -21.12
N VAL A 54 7.48 0.08 -20.98
CA VAL A 54 6.88 1.39 -20.67
C VAL A 54 7.35 1.90 -19.29
N GLY A 55 7.48 1.00 -18.31
CA GLY A 55 8.01 1.27 -16.99
C GLY A 55 9.46 1.74 -17.04
N PHE A 56 10.31 1.06 -17.82
CA PHE A 56 11.70 1.46 -18.06
C PHE A 56 11.80 2.88 -18.61
N TYR A 57 11.03 3.21 -19.65
CA TYR A 57 11.04 4.57 -20.21
C TYR A 57 10.42 5.62 -19.29
N LYS A 58 9.46 5.23 -18.43
CA LYS A 58 8.91 6.11 -17.40
C LYS A 58 9.90 6.38 -16.26
N ALA A 59 10.69 5.37 -15.90
CA ALA A 59 11.64 5.35 -14.78
C ALA A 59 13.04 5.82 -15.14
N LEU A 60 13.33 6.08 -16.44
CA LEU A 60 14.51 6.83 -16.85
C LEU A 60 14.69 8.04 -15.92
N PRO A 61 15.90 8.28 -15.38
CA PRO A 61 16.17 9.40 -14.49
C PRO A 61 15.79 10.71 -15.18
N LYS A 62 14.56 11.15 -14.93
CA LYS A 62 14.14 12.51 -15.18
C LYS A 62 14.80 13.32 -14.08
N GLY A 63 15.40 14.46 -14.42
CA GLY A 63 16.01 15.35 -13.43
C GLY A 63 15.06 15.64 -12.28
N ASP A 64 15.60 16.13 -11.16
CA ASP A 64 14.87 16.33 -9.90
C ASP A 64 13.42 16.79 -10.13
N ALA A 65 12.48 15.98 -9.65
CA ALA A 65 11.06 16.30 -9.74
C ALA A 65 10.83 17.73 -9.23
N PRO A 66 10.06 18.57 -9.95
CA PRO A 66 9.90 19.96 -9.58
C PRO A 66 9.42 20.03 -8.14
N LYS A 67 10.21 20.69 -7.28
CA LYS A 67 9.86 20.92 -5.87
C LYS A 67 8.43 21.46 -5.85
N LYS A 68 7.52 20.74 -5.20
CA LYS A 68 6.10 21.12 -5.13
C LYS A 68 6.00 22.53 -4.53
N ARG A 69 5.87 23.54 -5.40
CA ARG A 69 5.72 24.96 -5.05
C ARG A 69 4.25 25.18 -4.69
N GLY A 70 3.87 24.73 -3.51
CA GLY A 70 2.52 24.86 -2.95
C GLY A 70 2.61 24.91 -1.44
N GLY A 71 3.20 25.99 -0.92
CA GLY A 71 3.74 26.09 0.44
C GLY A 71 2.72 26.36 1.55
N GLY A 72 1.66 25.57 1.65
CA GLY A 72 0.70 25.63 2.77
C GLY A 72 1.29 25.12 4.09
N ILE A 73 0.51 25.16 5.17
CA ILE A 73 0.92 24.65 6.50
C ILE A 73 1.41 23.19 6.40
N LYS A 74 0.78 22.37 5.55
CA LYS A 74 1.21 20.99 5.25
C LYS A 74 2.63 20.92 4.70
N ALA A 75 2.94 21.69 3.65
CA ALA A 75 4.28 21.71 3.06
C ALA A 75 5.38 22.24 4.00
N ARG A 76 5.00 23.06 4.99
CA ARG A 76 5.93 23.67 5.96
C ARG A 76 6.22 22.79 7.17
N TYR A 77 5.28 21.96 7.59
CA TYR A 77 5.41 21.22 8.85
C TYR A 77 5.17 19.71 8.74
N PHE A 78 4.61 19.23 7.63
CA PHE A 78 4.17 17.83 7.48
C PHE A 78 4.82 17.11 6.28
N ASP A 79 5.36 17.84 5.29
CA ASP A 79 5.93 17.22 4.09
C ASP A 79 7.47 17.14 4.11
N GLY A 80 7.99 15.97 3.71
CA GLY A 80 9.40 15.74 3.40
C GLY A 80 10.36 16.12 4.53
N LYS A 81 11.47 16.78 4.19
CA LYS A 81 12.50 17.22 5.13
C LYS A 81 12.04 18.23 6.20
N ASN A 82 10.87 18.84 5.99
CA ASN A 82 10.29 19.81 6.91
C ASN A 82 9.25 19.17 7.85
N ALA A 83 9.04 17.85 7.75
CA ALA A 83 8.18 17.11 8.66
C ALA A 83 8.71 17.28 10.09
N SER A 84 7.94 17.97 10.93
CA SER A 84 8.36 18.39 12.26
C SER A 84 7.22 18.19 13.25
N GLY A 85 7.57 17.94 14.52
CA GLY A 85 6.59 17.84 15.62
C GLY A 85 6.02 19.19 16.10
N LYS A 86 6.52 20.32 15.55
CA LYS A 86 6.03 21.68 15.86
C LYS A 86 4.50 21.85 15.86
N PRO A 87 3.74 21.37 14.85
CA PRO A 87 2.27 21.44 14.87
C PRO A 87 1.65 20.74 16.08
N ILE A 88 2.22 19.61 16.54
CA ILE A 88 1.71 18.89 17.71
C ILE A 88 1.87 19.75 18.97
N VAL A 89 3.06 20.32 19.17
CA VAL A 89 3.32 21.21 20.32
C VAL A 89 2.44 22.45 20.27
N ALA A 90 2.25 23.04 19.09
CA ALA A 90 1.37 24.19 18.90
C ALA A 90 -0.09 23.85 19.25
N THR A 91 -0.58 22.67 18.87
CA THR A 91 -1.92 22.21 19.23
C THR A 91 -2.07 22.03 20.74
N LEU A 92 -1.10 21.38 21.39
CA LEU A 92 -1.12 21.21 22.85
C LEU A 92 -1.14 22.56 23.57
N PHE A 93 -0.27 23.49 23.19
CA PHE A 93 -0.20 24.82 23.79
C PHE A 93 -1.51 25.60 23.59
N THR A 94 -2.09 25.52 22.39
CA THR A 94 -3.39 26.15 22.09
C THR A 94 -4.49 25.58 22.99
N LEU A 95 -4.53 24.25 23.17
CA LEU A 95 -5.52 23.59 24.02
C LEU A 95 -5.39 24.03 25.49
N PHE A 96 -4.16 24.12 26.01
CA PHE A 96 -3.92 24.59 27.37
C PHE A 96 -4.36 26.04 27.57
N LEU A 97 -4.07 26.93 26.62
CA LEU A 97 -4.49 28.33 26.71
C LEU A 97 -6.01 28.48 26.69
N ILE A 98 -6.69 27.76 25.80
CA ILE A 98 -8.15 27.77 25.74
C ILE A 98 -8.72 27.22 27.05
N GLY A 99 -8.23 26.08 27.54
CA GLY A 99 -8.67 25.50 28.80
C GLY A 99 -8.49 26.47 29.98
N TYR A 100 -7.33 27.11 30.09
CA TYR A 100 -7.06 28.11 31.12
C TYR A 100 -7.97 29.33 31.01
N SER A 101 -8.23 29.81 29.79
CA SER A 101 -9.13 30.95 29.60
C SER A 101 -10.57 30.66 30.04
N ILE A 102 -11.04 29.43 29.82
CA ILE A 102 -12.37 28.97 30.23
C ILE A 102 -12.42 28.86 31.75
N ASP A 103 -11.44 28.19 32.37
CA ASP A 103 -11.35 28.04 33.82
C ASP A 103 -11.23 29.40 34.55
N TYR A 104 -10.46 30.32 33.97
CA TYR A 104 -10.39 31.69 34.47
C TYR A 104 -11.75 32.40 34.39
N ALA A 105 -12.48 32.19 33.30
CA ALA A 105 -13.80 32.77 33.09
C ALA A 105 -14.90 32.13 33.96
N THR A 106 -14.88 30.82 34.23
CA THR A 106 -15.97 30.17 34.96
C THR A 106 -15.69 30.02 36.45
N HIS A 107 -14.42 29.89 36.82
CA HIS A 107 -14.00 29.59 38.19
C HIS A 107 -13.26 30.80 38.79
N LEU A 108 -12.04 31.09 38.36
CA LEU A 108 -11.14 32.01 39.09
C LEU A 108 -11.69 33.45 39.20
N ARG A 109 -12.36 33.98 38.17
CA ARG A 109 -12.89 35.35 38.21
C ARG A 109 -14.11 35.52 39.12
N HIS A 110 -14.87 34.44 39.37
CA HIS A 110 -16.10 34.50 40.15
C HIS A 110 -15.88 34.24 41.64
N HIS A 111 -14.74 33.68 42.03
CA HIS A 111 -14.37 33.48 43.43
C HIS A 111 -14.02 34.77 44.19
N LYS A 112 -13.82 35.90 43.50
CA LYS A 112 -13.56 37.22 44.12
C LYS A 112 -14.83 38.07 44.31
N ASN A 113 -15.87 37.84 43.50
CA ASN A 113 -17.07 38.69 43.45
C ASN A 113 -18.28 38.13 44.21
N ASN A 114 -18.18 36.94 44.79
CA ASN A 114 -19.18 36.40 45.71
C ASN A 114 -18.59 36.49 47.13
N HIS A 115 -19.03 37.48 47.91
CA HIS A 115 -18.87 37.40 49.37
C HIS A 115 -19.65 36.16 49.86
N HIS A 116 -19.06 35.43 50.80
CA HIS A 116 -19.77 34.41 51.56
C HIS A 116 -20.99 35.02 52.27
#